data_AF-A0AAU3PR46-F1
#
_entry.id   AF-A0AAU3PR46-F1
#
_cell.length_a   1.000
_cell.length_b   1.000
_cell.length_c   1.000
_cell.angle_alpha   90.00
_cell.angle_beta   90.00
_cell.angle_gamma   90.00
#
_symmetry.space_group_name_H-M   'P 1'
#
loop_
_entity.id
_entity.type
_entity.pdbx_description
1 polymer ?
#
loop_
_entity_poly.entity_id
_entity_poly.type
_entity_poly.pdbx_seq_one_letter_code
_entity_poly.pdbx_strand_id
1 'polypeptide(L)'
;MSNAMTPACVTPTQVRCQFPGCTTPVPARVPGRPGAPRRYCDNPEHTAQKAMRRLRSLTTTEVAVVQPSPRPITDGTHTLVGLLDHYGHLCGDLATVVGDVADLFARLTDPAAVDREIEEIQRQADHRITLADQALAEAERARAAMAQRLTRAIAAEELASAAAREARSAAKEADQRVTAVEKVAAAQITAAESDRDRVRGDAEAEITATRAMLETARLAQAHAEGERNAISTERRALLAEVAQLRHTLDTECAEHRRTLEACDIEYARAITAALVLASRTAREHRRQLIELIREREKETS
;
A
#
# COMPACT_ATOMS: atom_id res chain seq x y z
N MET A 1 -1.75 -2.29 38.22
CA MET A 1 -1.59 -2.18 39.69
C MET A 1 -2.05 -3.49 40.30
N SER A 2 -1.08 -4.29 40.72
CA SER A 2 -1.25 -5.67 41.18
C SER A 2 -1.59 -5.68 42.67
N ASN A 3 -2.79 -6.13 43.03
CA ASN A 3 -3.12 -6.42 44.43
C ASN A 3 -2.95 -7.92 44.67
N ALA A 4 -1.76 -8.28 45.14
CA ALA A 4 -1.46 -9.59 45.69
C ALA A 4 -2.02 -9.69 47.11
N MET A 5 -3.00 -10.57 47.29
CA MET A 5 -3.63 -10.89 48.56
C MET A 5 -2.67 -11.75 49.39
N THR A 6 -2.19 -11.22 50.51
CA THR A 6 -1.30 -11.91 51.46
C THR A 6 -2.12 -12.84 52.35
N PRO A 7 -1.82 -14.16 52.43
CA PRO A 7 -2.55 -15.05 53.33
C PRO A 7 -2.05 -14.89 54.79
N ALA A 8 -2.99 -14.71 55.71
CA ALA A 8 -2.73 -14.66 57.14
C ALA A 8 -2.15 -15.99 57.65
N CYS A 9 -0.98 -15.92 58.30
CA CYS A 9 -0.31 -17.04 58.93
C CYS A 9 -1.05 -17.39 60.24
N VAL A 10 -1.77 -18.51 60.25
CA VAL A 10 -2.38 -19.07 61.47
C VAL A 10 -1.27 -19.75 62.27
N THR A 11 -0.89 -19.19 63.41
CA THR A 11 0.08 -19.77 64.34
C THR A 11 -0.52 -21.03 64.97
N PRO A 12 0.01 -22.25 64.74
CA PRO A 12 -0.52 -23.46 65.36
C PRO A 12 -0.18 -23.46 66.85
N THR A 13 -1.20 -23.50 67.70
CA THR A 13 -1.09 -23.67 69.15
C THR A 13 -0.30 -24.95 69.45
N GLN A 14 0.95 -24.83 69.91
CA GLN A 14 1.81 -25.99 70.21
C GLN A 14 1.20 -26.82 71.35
N VAL A 15 0.79 -28.05 71.04
CA VAL A 15 0.28 -29.01 72.03
C VAL A 15 1.45 -29.50 72.89
N ARG A 16 1.31 -29.44 74.22
CA ARG A 16 2.33 -29.89 75.19
C ARG A 16 2.23 -31.39 75.45
N CYS A 17 3.34 -32.00 75.86
CA CYS A 17 3.40 -33.43 76.21
C CYS A 17 2.46 -33.77 77.38
N GLN A 18 1.66 -34.84 77.25
CA GLN A 18 0.71 -35.30 78.28
C GLN A 18 1.36 -36.14 79.40
N PHE A 19 2.69 -36.21 79.51
CA PHE A 19 3.34 -36.92 80.61
C PHE A 19 3.35 -36.06 81.89
N PRO A 20 3.00 -36.60 83.08
CA PRO A 20 2.91 -35.81 84.31
C PRO A 20 4.23 -35.05 84.58
N GLY A 21 4.17 -33.72 84.71
CA GLY A 21 5.33 -32.86 84.99
C GLY A 21 6.25 -32.57 83.78
N CYS A 22 5.89 -32.95 82.56
CA CYS A 22 6.61 -32.56 81.35
C CYS A 22 5.93 -31.37 80.65
N THR A 23 6.71 -30.35 80.28
CA THR A 23 6.22 -29.17 79.54
C THR A 23 6.74 -29.08 78.10
N THR A 24 7.53 -30.07 77.66
CA THR A 24 8.13 -30.12 76.31
C THR A 24 7.03 -30.15 75.23
N PRO A 25 7.14 -29.32 74.17
CA PRO A 25 6.19 -29.33 73.07
C PRO A 25 6.22 -30.66 72.31
N VAL A 26 5.06 -31.14 71.88
CA VAL A 26 4.95 -32.32 71.02
C VAL A 26 5.32 -31.91 69.59
N PRO A 27 6.18 -32.67 68.89
CA PRO A 27 6.55 -32.36 67.51
C PRO A 27 5.32 -32.28 66.61
N ALA A 28 5.31 -31.27 65.72
CA ALA A 28 4.20 -31.00 64.83
C ALA A 28 3.93 -32.18 63.88
N ARG A 29 2.65 -32.42 63.59
CA ARG A 29 2.25 -33.46 62.63
C ARG A 29 2.77 -33.08 61.24
N VAL A 30 3.42 -34.04 60.57
CA VAL A 30 3.75 -33.92 59.14
C VAL A 30 2.43 -33.92 58.34
N PRO A 31 2.13 -32.85 57.56
CA PRO A 31 0.93 -32.78 56.74
C PRO A 31 0.85 -33.99 55.80
N GLY A 32 -0.34 -34.60 55.65
CA GLY A 32 -0.59 -35.66 54.67
C GLY A 32 -0.43 -37.11 55.17
N ARG A 33 -0.02 -37.37 56.42
CA ARG A 33 -0.04 -38.74 56.99
C ARG A 33 -1.36 -39.04 57.71
N PRO A 34 -2.18 -40.01 57.27
CA PRO A 34 -3.35 -40.48 58.02
C PRO A 34 -2.94 -41.04 59.39
N GLY A 35 -3.68 -40.70 60.46
CA GLY A 35 -3.41 -41.19 61.82
C GLY A 35 -3.74 -40.16 62.91
N ALA A 36 -4.01 -40.65 64.13
CA ALA A 36 -4.31 -39.81 65.29
C ALA A 36 -3.10 -38.96 65.70
N PRO A 37 -3.31 -37.73 66.22
CA PRO A 37 -2.22 -36.85 66.65
C PRO A 37 -1.41 -37.48 67.80
N ARG A 38 -0.09 -37.28 67.78
CA ARG A 38 0.82 -37.71 68.85
C ARG A 38 0.51 -36.92 70.13
N ARG A 39 0.61 -37.59 71.28
CA ARG A 39 0.30 -37.01 72.62
C ARG A 39 1.53 -36.80 73.51
N TYR A 40 2.68 -37.35 73.12
CA TYR A 40 3.92 -37.31 73.91
C TYR A 40 5.10 -36.82 73.07
N CYS A 41 6.13 -36.24 73.71
CA CYS A 41 7.36 -35.79 73.05
C CYS A 41 8.28 -36.96 72.71
N ASP A 42 9.40 -36.69 72.04
CA ASP A 42 10.35 -37.72 71.56
C ASP A 42 11.21 -38.35 72.66
N ASN A 43 10.94 -38.05 73.94
CA ASN A 43 11.63 -38.70 75.06
C ASN A 43 11.15 -40.17 75.18
N PRO A 44 12.04 -41.19 75.12
CA PRO A 44 11.67 -42.60 75.25
C PRO A 44 11.02 -42.95 76.61
N GLU A 45 11.20 -42.11 77.64
CA GLU A 45 10.55 -42.27 78.93
C GLU A 45 9.09 -41.78 78.96
N HIS A 46 8.67 -40.99 77.97
CA HIS A 46 7.33 -40.36 77.94
C HIS A 46 6.38 -41.14 77.03
N THR A 47 5.97 -42.32 77.49
CA THR A 47 4.97 -43.15 76.81
C THR A 47 3.68 -43.24 77.63
N ALA A 48 2.56 -43.59 76.98
CA ALA A 48 1.26 -43.71 77.65
C ALA A 48 1.27 -44.73 78.81
N GLN A 49 1.97 -45.85 78.65
CA GLN A 49 2.08 -46.86 79.71
C GLN A 49 2.89 -46.34 80.91
N LYS A 50 3.98 -45.60 80.68
CA LYS A 50 4.78 -45.01 81.76
C LYS A 50 4.03 -43.85 82.43
N ALA A 51 3.29 -43.04 81.67
CA ALA A 51 2.41 -42.00 82.20
C ALA A 51 1.34 -42.59 83.13
N MET A 52 0.70 -43.70 82.72
CA MET A 52 -0.29 -44.39 83.53
C MET A 52 0.32 -45.02 84.78
N ARG A 53 1.51 -45.65 84.71
CA ARG A 53 2.20 -46.15 85.91
C ARG A 53 2.53 -45.03 86.87
N ARG A 54 3.00 -43.89 86.37
CA ARG A 54 3.31 -42.71 87.18
C ARG A 54 2.06 -42.10 87.81
N LEU A 55 0.94 -42.04 87.08
CA LEU A 55 -0.35 -41.62 87.65
C LEU A 55 -0.79 -42.59 88.75
N ARG A 56 -0.72 -43.90 88.51
CA ARG A 56 -1.09 -44.93 89.52
C ARG A 56 -0.22 -44.88 90.77
N SER A 57 1.07 -44.57 90.65
CA SER A 57 1.92 -44.35 91.83
C SER A 57 1.60 -43.06 92.59
N LEU A 58 0.96 -42.08 91.93
CA LEU A 58 0.51 -40.83 92.56
C LEU A 58 -0.91 -40.95 93.15
N THR A 59 -1.76 -41.87 92.64
CA THR A 59 -3.15 -42.10 93.11
C THR A 59 -3.33 -43.34 93.97
N THR A 60 -2.27 -44.05 94.37
CA THR A 60 -2.32 -44.98 95.52
C THR A 60 -2.43 -44.19 96.82
N THR A 61 -3.58 -43.56 97.05
CA THR A 61 -4.11 -43.27 98.38
C THR A 61 -4.45 -44.60 99.05
N GLU A 62 -3.82 -44.87 100.18
CA GLU A 62 -4.05 -46.07 101.00
C GLU A 62 -5.55 -46.24 101.28
N VAL A 63 -6.14 -47.34 100.77
CA VAL A 63 -7.44 -47.81 101.24
C VAL A 63 -7.20 -48.36 102.64
N ALA A 64 -7.53 -47.58 103.65
CA ALA A 64 -7.48 -48.03 105.04
C ALA A 64 -8.43 -49.23 105.20
N VAL A 65 -7.85 -50.42 105.39
CA VAL A 65 -8.56 -51.61 105.85
C VAL A 65 -9.13 -51.27 107.22
N VAL A 66 -10.46 -51.07 107.30
CA VAL A 66 -11.18 -50.78 108.54
C VAL A 66 -11.01 -51.99 109.46
N GLN A 67 -10.06 -51.91 110.40
CA GLN A 67 -10.01 -52.82 111.53
C GLN A 67 -11.26 -52.60 112.39
N PRO A 68 -11.90 -53.68 112.91
CA PRO A 68 -13.03 -53.53 113.80
C PRO A 68 -12.58 -52.79 115.06
N SER A 69 -13.06 -51.56 115.19
CA SER A 69 -12.76 -50.69 116.32
C SER A 69 -13.15 -51.34 117.64
N PRO A 70 -12.36 -51.16 118.72
CA PRO A 70 -12.70 -51.63 120.06
C PRO A 70 -13.96 -50.93 120.64
N ARG A 71 -14.55 -49.97 119.91
CA ARG A 71 -15.82 -49.33 120.26
C ARG A 71 -16.75 -49.22 119.03
N PRO A 72 -17.41 -50.33 118.63
CA PRO A 72 -18.23 -50.38 117.42
C PRO A 72 -19.43 -49.42 117.45
N ILE A 73 -19.91 -49.05 118.65
CA ILE A 73 -21.05 -48.13 118.80
C ILE A 73 -20.61 -46.67 118.58
N THR A 74 -19.47 -46.23 119.10
CA THR A 74 -18.95 -44.87 118.84
C THR A 74 -18.48 -44.70 117.40
N ASP A 75 -17.85 -45.71 116.81
CA ASP A 75 -17.35 -45.58 115.44
C ASP A 75 -18.47 -45.78 114.41
N GLY A 76 -19.44 -46.64 114.72
CA GLY A 76 -20.70 -46.73 113.98
C GLY A 76 -21.52 -45.44 114.06
N THR A 77 -21.51 -44.74 115.20
CA THR A 77 -22.16 -43.42 115.31
C THR A 77 -21.38 -42.32 114.60
N HIS A 78 -20.05 -42.32 114.61
CA HIS A 78 -19.25 -41.41 113.77
C HIS A 78 -19.44 -41.66 112.27
N THR A 79 -19.51 -42.92 111.85
CA THR A 79 -19.76 -43.30 110.46
C THR A 79 -21.19 -42.95 110.05
N LEU A 80 -22.17 -43.18 110.94
CA LEU A 80 -23.56 -42.77 110.73
C LEU A 80 -23.69 -41.25 110.66
N VAL A 81 -22.99 -40.50 111.51
CA VAL A 81 -22.93 -39.03 111.45
C VAL A 81 -22.30 -38.58 110.14
N GLY A 82 -21.22 -39.22 109.67
CA GLY A 82 -20.60 -38.90 108.38
C GLY A 82 -21.49 -39.23 107.16
N LEU A 83 -22.24 -40.33 107.21
CA LEU A 83 -23.23 -40.68 106.18
C LEU A 83 -24.44 -39.74 106.20
N LEU A 84 -24.89 -39.31 107.37
CA LEU A 84 -25.95 -38.31 107.53
C LEU A 84 -25.49 -36.92 107.06
N ASP A 85 -24.23 -36.56 107.31
CA ASP A 85 -23.63 -35.32 106.84
C ASP A 85 -23.45 -35.35 105.31
N HIS A 86 -22.97 -36.47 104.75
CA HIS A 86 -22.88 -36.68 103.31
C HIS A 86 -24.26 -36.66 102.62
N TYR A 87 -25.27 -37.28 103.24
CA TYR A 87 -26.66 -37.19 102.80
C TYR A 87 -27.17 -35.75 102.85
N GLY A 88 -26.82 -34.99 103.89
CA GLY A 88 -27.10 -33.56 103.99
C GLY A 88 -26.47 -32.74 102.86
N HIS A 89 -25.22 -33.03 102.51
CA HIS A 89 -24.54 -32.41 101.36
C HIS A 89 -25.22 -32.79 100.03
N LEU A 90 -25.56 -34.06 99.82
CA LEU A 90 -26.28 -34.51 98.62
C LEU A 90 -27.67 -33.87 98.50
N CYS A 91 -28.39 -33.73 99.61
CA CYS A 91 -29.66 -33.02 99.65
C CYS A 91 -29.47 -31.52 99.36
N GLY A 92 -28.38 -30.91 99.85
CA GLY A 92 -27.99 -29.55 99.52
C GLY A 92 -27.69 -29.36 98.03
N ASP A 93 -26.90 -30.25 97.44
CA ASP A 93 -26.56 -30.27 96.01
C ASP A 93 -27.79 -30.48 95.13
N LEU A 94 -28.70 -31.36 95.56
CA LEU A 94 -29.96 -31.60 94.85
C LEU A 94 -30.89 -30.39 94.95
N ALA A 95 -30.89 -29.67 96.08
CA ALA A 95 -31.62 -28.42 96.24
C ALA A 95 -31.05 -27.28 95.37
N THR A 96 -29.73 -27.17 95.22
CA THR A 96 -29.12 -26.21 94.28
C THR A 96 -29.42 -26.57 92.84
N VAL A 97 -29.32 -27.84 92.44
CA VAL A 97 -29.69 -28.27 91.09
C VAL A 97 -31.17 -28.02 90.80
N VAL A 98 -32.07 -28.31 91.75
CA VAL A 98 -33.50 -28.00 91.61
C VAL A 98 -33.73 -26.49 91.52
N GLY A 99 -32.98 -25.68 92.29
CA GLY A 99 -32.97 -24.22 92.19
C GLY A 99 -32.51 -23.71 90.82
N ASP A 100 -31.39 -24.21 90.31
CA ASP A 100 -30.85 -23.86 88.99
C ASP A 100 -31.82 -24.25 87.87
N VAL A 101 -32.45 -25.41 87.99
CA VAL A 101 -33.48 -25.88 87.05
C VAL A 101 -34.73 -25.00 87.12
N ALA A 102 -35.19 -24.63 88.32
CA ALA A 102 -36.33 -23.72 88.49
C ALA A 102 -36.02 -22.32 87.92
N ASP A 103 -34.82 -21.80 88.11
CA ASP A 103 -34.35 -20.53 87.56
C ASP A 103 -34.19 -20.57 86.04
N LEU A 104 -33.78 -21.72 85.48
CA LEU A 104 -33.72 -21.93 84.04
C LEU A 104 -35.14 -22.02 83.46
N PHE A 105 -36.04 -22.76 84.11
CA PHE A 105 -37.45 -22.80 83.71
C PHE A 105 -38.07 -21.41 83.78
N ALA A 106 -37.85 -20.65 84.86
CA ALA A 106 -38.36 -19.28 84.98
C ALA A 106 -37.85 -18.35 83.87
N ARG A 107 -36.60 -18.54 83.40
CA ARG A 107 -36.04 -17.79 82.25
C ARG A 107 -36.60 -18.26 80.91
N LEU A 108 -36.84 -19.56 80.74
CA LEU A 108 -37.39 -20.13 79.52
C LEU A 108 -38.91 -19.92 79.38
N THR A 109 -39.62 -19.78 80.50
CA THR A 109 -41.07 -19.51 80.54
C THR A 109 -41.38 -18.04 80.77
N ASP A 110 -40.38 -17.17 80.92
CA ASP A 110 -40.58 -15.72 80.93
C ASP A 110 -41.03 -15.26 79.53
N PRO A 111 -42.30 -14.88 79.36
CA PRO A 111 -42.81 -14.46 78.05
C PRO A 111 -42.03 -13.25 77.51
N ALA A 112 -41.54 -12.35 78.37
CA ALA A 112 -40.78 -11.18 77.94
C ALA A 112 -39.37 -11.51 77.43
N ALA A 113 -38.77 -12.62 77.86
CA ALA A 113 -37.51 -13.10 77.30
C ALA A 113 -37.72 -13.72 75.91
N VAL A 114 -38.78 -14.53 75.77
CA VAL A 114 -39.17 -15.14 74.49
C VAL A 114 -39.54 -14.09 73.44
N ASP A 115 -40.33 -13.08 73.81
CA ASP A 115 -40.72 -12.00 72.90
C ASP A 115 -39.50 -11.23 72.37
N ARG A 116 -38.52 -10.94 73.24
CA ARG A 116 -37.26 -10.28 72.83
C ARG A 116 -36.42 -11.12 71.87
N GLU A 117 -36.36 -12.43 72.07
CA GLU A 117 -35.66 -13.35 71.16
C GLU A 117 -36.38 -13.44 69.81
N ILE A 118 -37.71 -13.52 69.82
CA ILE A 118 -38.53 -13.49 68.60
C ILE A 118 -38.30 -12.18 67.83
N GLU A 119 -38.30 -11.02 68.50
CA GLU A 119 -38.05 -9.71 67.88
C GLU A 119 -36.64 -9.62 67.29
N GLU A 120 -35.61 -10.16 67.95
CA GLU A 120 -34.25 -10.23 67.41
C GLU A 120 -34.18 -11.13 66.17
N ILE A 121 -34.80 -12.32 66.22
CA ILE A 121 -34.87 -13.24 65.07
C ILE A 121 -35.60 -12.57 63.90
N GLN A 122 -36.70 -11.87 64.16
CA GLN A 122 -37.44 -11.13 63.14
C GLN A 122 -36.58 -10.01 62.53
N ARG A 123 -35.90 -9.20 63.35
CA ARG A 123 -34.97 -8.17 62.85
C ARG A 123 -33.84 -8.76 62.01
N GLN A 124 -33.28 -9.90 62.41
CA GLN A 124 -32.25 -10.59 61.63
C GLN A 124 -32.80 -11.17 60.32
N ALA A 125 -34.02 -11.71 60.34
CA ALA A 125 -34.70 -12.21 59.14
C ALA A 125 -34.99 -11.06 58.17
N ASP A 126 -35.54 -9.94 58.64
CA ASP A 126 -35.80 -8.74 57.84
C ASP A 126 -34.51 -8.17 57.25
N HIS A 127 -33.43 -8.15 58.04
CA HIS A 127 -32.12 -7.73 57.55
C HIS A 127 -31.60 -8.65 56.43
N ARG A 128 -31.76 -9.97 56.56
CA ARG A 128 -31.36 -10.93 55.53
C ARG A 128 -32.22 -10.81 54.27
N ILE A 129 -33.52 -10.59 54.41
CA ILE A 129 -34.45 -10.38 53.29
C ILE A 129 -34.08 -9.11 52.54
N THR A 130 -33.87 -7.99 53.25
CA THR A 130 -33.49 -6.72 52.62
C THR A 130 -32.16 -6.81 51.86
N LEU A 131 -31.16 -7.51 52.40
CA LEU A 131 -29.90 -7.76 51.68
C LEU A 131 -30.09 -8.65 50.44
N ALA A 132 -30.95 -9.67 50.52
CA ALA A 132 -31.27 -10.53 49.38
C ALA A 132 -32.00 -9.77 48.26
N ASP A 133 -32.97 -8.92 48.63
CA ASP A 133 -33.72 -8.08 47.70
C ASP A 133 -32.81 -7.05 47.02
N GLN A 134 -31.88 -6.45 47.78
CA GLN A 134 -30.86 -5.56 47.22
C GLN A 134 -29.97 -6.28 46.20
N ALA A 135 -29.48 -7.48 46.54
CA ALA A 135 -28.66 -8.29 45.64
C ALA A 135 -29.43 -8.68 44.36
N LEU A 136 -30.71 -9.02 44.48
CA LEU A 136 -31.56 -9.33 43.34
C LEU A 136 -31.76 -8.10 42.44
N ALA A 137 -32.09 -6.95 43.03
CA ALA A 137 -32.26 -5.69 42.30
C ALA A 137 -30.96 -5.24 41.59
N GLU A 138 -29.79 -5.49 42.20
CA GLU A 138 -28.49 -5.24 41.56
C GLU A 138 -28.22 -6.20 40.40
N ALA A 139 -28.52 -7.49 40.58
CA ALA A 139 -28.37 -8.50 39.53
C ALA A 139 -29.28 -8.20 38.33
N GLU A 140 -30.51 -7.77 38.56
CA GLU A 140 -31.44 -7.36 37.50
C GLU A 140 -30.96 -6.11 36.77
N ARG A 141 -30.50 -5.09 37.51
CA ARG A 141 -29.89 -3.88 36.91
C ARG A 141 -28.65 -4.23 36.07
N ALA A 142 -27.80 -5.14 36.55
CA ALA A 142 -26.63 -5.61 35.81
C ALA A 142 -27.04 -6.35 34.52
N ARG A 143 -28.04 -7.22 34.58
CA ARG A 143 -28.58 -7.92 33.40
C ARG A 143 -29.16 -6.96 32.37
N ALA A 144 -29.96 -5.98 32.82
CA ALA A 144 -30.53 -4.96 31.94
C ALA A 144 -29.44 -4.10 31.28
N ALA A 145 -28.42 -3.69 32.03
CA ALA A 145 -27.29 -2.95 31.49
C ALA A 145 -26.49 -3.76 30.45
N MET A 146 -26.28 -5.05 30.69
CA MET A 146 -25.61 -5.93 29.71
C MET A 146 -26.44 -6.14 28.46
N ALA A 147 -27.76 -6.35 28.60
CA ALA A 147 -28.66 -6.44 27.46
C ALA A 147 -28.60 -5.16 26.60
N GLN A 148 -28.66 -3.98 27.21
CA GLN A 148 -28.53 -2.71 26.49
C GLN A 148 -27.17 -2.56 25.78
N ARG A 149 -26.07 -2.97 26.43
CA ARG A 149 -24.74 -2.95 25.81
C ARG A 149 -24.67 -3.88 24.59
N LEU A 150 -25.24 -5.09 24.69
CA LEU A 150 -25.30 -6.03 23.58
C LEU A 150 -26.13 -5.47 22.42
N THR A 151 -27.32 -4.90 22.69
CA THR A 151 -28.13 -4.26 21.65
C THR A 151 -27.38 -3.13 20.95
N ARG A 152 -26.67 -2.29 21.70
CA ARG A 152 -25.84 -1.22 21.12
C ARG A 152 -24.68 -1.76 20.30
N ALA A 153 -24.03 -2.84 20.75
CA ALA A 153 -22.94 -3.48 20.03
C ALA A 153 -23.42 -4.07 18.69
N ILE A 154 -24.56 -4.77 18.68
CA ILE A 154 -25.17 -5.32 17.47
C ILE A 154 -25.53 -4.18 16.50
N ALA A 155 -26.19 -3.13 16.97
CA ALA A 155 -26.56 -1.99 16.12
C ALA A 155 -25.31 -1.29 15.53
N ALA A 156 -24.23 -1.17 16.31
CA ALA A 156 -22.97 -0.60 15.82
C ALA A 156 -22.29 -1.51 14.78
N GLU A 157 -22.32 -2.83 14.96
CA GLU A 157 -21.81 -3.79 13.98
C GLU A 157 -22.62 -3.77 12.68
N GLU A 158 -23.94 -3.72 12.76
CA GLU A 158 -24.83 -3.59 11.60
C GLU A 158 -24.52 -2.31 10.82
N LEU A 159 -24.38 -1.18 11.50
CA LEU A 159 -24.03 0.10 10.88
C LEU A 159 -22.63 0.08 10.25
N ALA A 160 -21.65 -0.50 10.94
CA ALA A 160 -20.29 -0.68 10.40
C ALA A 160 -20.28 -1.59 9.17
N SER A 161 -21.06 -2.68 9.18
CA SER A 161 -21.18 -3.60 8.05
C SER A 161 -21.88 -2.96 6.84
N ALA A 162 -22.88 -2.10 7.08
CA ALA A 162 -23.55 -1.33 6.04
C ALA A 162 -22.59 -0.31 5.41
N ALA A 163 -21.88 0.47 6.24
CA ALA A 163 -20.87 1.43 5.78
C ALA A 163 -19.73 0.74 5.00
N ALA A 164 -19.28 -0.44 5.45
CA ALA A 164 -18.27 -1.22 4.73
C ALA A 164 -18.76 -1.73 3.37
N ARG A 165 -20.04 -2.11 3.24
CA ARG A 165 -20.64 -2.50 1.96
C ARG A 165 -20.74 -1.33 1.00
N GLU A 166 -21.19 -0.17 1.49
CA GLU A 166 -21.27 1.07 0.71
C GLU A 166 -19.90 1.55 0.25
N ALA A 167 -18.90 1.53 1.14
CA ALA A 167 -17.52 1.87 0.79
C ALA A 167 -16.97 0.93 -0.31
N ARG A 168 -17.29 -0.37 -0.24
CA ARG A 168 -16.89 -1.34 -1.27
C ARG A 168 -17.61 -1.13 -2.60
N SER A 169 -18.90 -0.77 -2.60
CA SER A 169 -19.60 -0.45 -3.86
C SER A 169 -19.06 0.83 -4.48
N ALA A 170 -18.87 1.88 -3.69
CA ALA A 170 -18.28 3.13 -4.15
C ALA A 170 -16.86 2.92 -4.71
N ALA A 171 -16.03 2.10 -4.06
CA ALA A 171 -14.69 1.76 -4.56
C ALA A 171 -14.76 1.01 -5.90
N LYS A 172 -15.68 0.05 -6.07
CA LYS A 172 -15.87 -0.66 -7.35
C LYS A 172 -16.35 0.27 -8.46
N GLU A 173 -17.27 1.19 -8.16
CA GLU A 173 -17.73 2.18 -9.14
C GLU A 173 -16.61 3.14 -9.54
N ALA A 174 -15.79 3.58 -8.59
CA ALA A 174 -14.61 4.39 -8.87
C ALA A 174 -13.61 3.67 -9.78
N ASP A 175 -13.31 2.40 -9.49
CA ASP A 175 -12.41 1.55 -10.29
C ASP A 175 -12.94 1.35 -11.73
N GLN A 176 -14.25 1.11 -11.87
CA GLN A 176 -14.90 1.01 -13.18
C GLN A 176 -14.81 2.33 -13.96
N ARG A 177 -14.97 3.48 -13.29
CA ARG A 177 -14.83 4.80 -13.93
C ARG A 177 -13.40 5.06 -14.38
N VAL A 178 -12.40 4.73 -13.56
CA VAL A 178 -10.98 4.85 -13.93
C VAL A 178 -10.68 3.98 -15.15
N THR A 179 -11.06 2.70 -15.10
CA THR A 179 -10.88 1.76 -16.22
C THR A 179 -11.57 2.25 -17.50
N ALA A 180 -12.77 2.83 -17.38
CA ALA A 180 -13.48 3.39 -18.54
C ALA A 180 -12.74 4.60 -19.15
N VAL A 181 -12.25 5.50 -18.30
CA VAL A 181 -11.45 6.67 -18.74
C VAL A 181 -10.15 6.21 -19.42
N GLU A 182 -9.45 5.24 -18.85
CA GLU A 182 -8.23 4.67 -19.44
C GLU A 182 -8.49 4.05 -20.82
N LYS A 183 -9.58 3.30 -20.97
CA LYS A 183 -9.98 2.72 -22.27
C LYS A 183 -10.28 3.81 -23.31
N VAL A 184 -11.01 4.85 -22.92
CA VAL A 184 -11.33 5.98 -23.81
C VAL A 184 -10.07 6.73 -24.19
N ALA A 185 -9.18 7.01 -23.23
CA ALA A 185 -7.91 7.68 -23.49
C ALA A 185 -7.01 6.85 -24.42
N ALA A 186 -6.89 5.54 -24.19
CA ALA A 186 -6.12 4.64 -25.06
C ALA A 186 -6.67 4.62 -26.50
N ALA A 187 -8.00 4.57 -26.65
CA ALA A 187 -8.64 4.63 -27.97
C ALA A 187 -8.40 5.98 -28.66
N GLN A 188 -8.46 7.10 -27.92
CA GLN A 188 -8.18 8.43 -28.46
C GLN A 188 -6.72 8.58 -28.89
N ILE A 189 -5.76 8.08 -28.09
CA ILE A 189 -4.34 8.07 -28.44
C ILE A 189 -4.12 7.25 -29.72
N THR A 190 -4.68 6.04 -29.78
CA THR A 190 -4.54 5.16 -30.96
C THR A 190 -5.13 5.80 -32.22
N ALA A 191 -6.28 6.45 -32.09
CA ALA A 191 -6.92 7.17 -33.20
C ALA A 191 -6.08 8.38 -33.65
N ALA A 192 -5.54 9.15 -32.71
CA ALA A 192 -4.69 10.30 -33.01
C ALA A 192 -3.36 9.89 -33.66
N GLU A 193 -2.76 8.78 -33.21
CA GLU A 193 -1.55 8.22 -33.82
C GLU A 193 -1.81 7.75 -35.25
N SER A 194 -2.91 7.04 -35.48
CA SER A 194 -3.34 6.61 -36.82
C SER A 194 -3.57 7.80 -37.77
N ASP A 195 -4.25 8.85 -37.30
CA ASP A 195 -4.48 10.06 -38.11
C ASP A 195 -3.17 10.81 -38.40
N ARG A 196 -2.28 10.93 -37.40
CA ARG A 196 -0.96 11.53 -37.59
C ARG A 196 -0.14 10.77 -38.65
N ASP A 197 -0.13 9.45 -38.56
CA ASP A 197 0.66 8.61 -39.48
C ASP A 197 0.08 8.67 -40.90
N ARG A 198 -1.26 8.74 -41.04
CA ARG A 198 -1.93 9.00 -42.33
C ARG A 198 -1.55 10.36 -42.91
N VAL A 199 -1.69 11.44 -42.14
CA VAL A 199 -1.33 12.81 -42.59
C VAL A 199 0.14 12.88 -42.98
N ARG A 200 1.02 12.22 -42.24
CA ARG A 200 2.44 12.14 -42.57
C ARG A 200 2.68 11.39 -43.88
N GLY A 201 2.03 10.24 -44.08
CA GLY A 201 2.10 9.48 -45.32
C GLY A 201 1.60 10.29 -46.53
N ASP A 202 0.47 10.98 -46.38
CA ASP A 202 -0.11 11.85 -47.42
C ASP A 202 0.87 12.98 -47.78
N ALA A 203 1.46 13.65 -46.78
CA ALA A 203 2.45 14.71 -46.99
C ALA A 203 3.75 14.21 -47.64
N GLU A 204 4.26 13.04 -47.24
CA GLU A 204 5.43 12.42 -47.84
C GLU A 204 5.18 12.04 -49.31
N ALA A 205 3.98 11.56 -49.63
CA ALA A 205 3.55 11.27 -51.00
C ALA A 205 3.46 12.56 -51.84
N GLU A 206 2.87 13.63 -51.32
CA GLU A 206 2.75 14.92 -51.99
C GLU A 206 4.12 15.56 -52.27
N ILE A 207 5.03 15.53 -51.29
CA ILE A 207 6.41 16.00 -51.45
C ILE A 207 7.12 15.21 -52.55
N THR A 208 6.95 13.88 -52.56
CA THR A 208 7.57 13.00 -53.56
C THR A 208 7.03 13.29 -54.96
N ALA A 209 5.71 13.44 -55.10
CA ALA A 209 5.07 13.79 -56.36
C ALA A 209 5.54 15.17 -56.87
N THR A 210 5.58 16.17 -55.99
CA THR A 210 6.04 17.52 -56.33
C THR A 210 7.50 17.53 -56.76
N ARG A 211 8.37 16.76 -56.08
CA ARG A 211 9.78 16.60 -56.49
C ARG A 211 9.89 15.97 -57.87
N ALA A 212 9.12 14.91 -58.14
CA ALA A 212 9.11 14.29 -59.46
C ALA A 212 8.65 15.27 -60.56
N MET A 213 7.61 16.07 -60.30
CA MET A 213 7.14 17.13 -61.22
C MET A 213 8.19 18.22 -61.45
N LEU A 214 8.94 18.61 -60.40
CA LEU A 214 10.01 19.59 -60.54
C LEU A 214 11.18 19.03 -61.36
N GLU A 215 11.56 17.78 -61.16
CA GLU A 215 12.61 17.14 -61.96
C GLU A 215 12.22 17.00 -63.44
N THR A 216 10.98 16.60 -63.73
CA THR A 216 10.49 16.54 -65.12
C THR A 216 10.45 17.93 -65.76
N ALA A 217 10.02 18.95 -65.02
CA ALA A 217 10.03 20.34 -65.50
C ALA A 217 11.46 20.85 -65.77
N ARG A 218 12.42 20.52 -64.90
CA ARG A 218 13.84 20.87 -65.07
C ARG A 218 14.44 20.21 -66.31
N LEU A 219 14.17 18.93 -66.52
CA LEU A 219 14.63 18.21 -67.72
C LEU A 219 14.03 18.83 -68.99
N ALA A 220 12.72 19.11 -69.00
CA ALA A 220 12.05 19.75 -70.12
C ALA A 220 12.63 21.15 -70.41
N GLN A 221 12.92 21.93 -69.36
CA GLN A 221 13.57 23.23 -69.50
C GLN A 221 14.98 23.10 -70.09
N ALA A 222 15.80 22.16 -69.59
CA ALA A 222 17.14 21.92 -70.10
C ALA A 222 17.12 21.50 -71.58
N HIS A 223 16.16 20.66 -71.99
CA HIS A 223 15.96 20.31 -73.40
C HIS A 223 15.58 21.53 -74.25
N ALA A 224 14.61 22.33 -73.82
CA ALA A 224 14.20 23.53 -74.54
C ALA A 224 15.32 24.58 -74.65
N GLU A 225 16.15 24.74 -73.62
CA GLU A 225 17.33 25.59 -73.65
C GLU A 225 18.41 25.04 -74.61
N GLY A 226 18.62 23.72 -74.60
CA GLY A 226 19.51 23.03 -75.54
C GLY A 226 19.09 23.25 -77.00
N GLU A 227 17.82 23.07 -77.32
CA GLU A 227 17.27 23.32 -78.66
C GLU A 227 17.41 24.79 -79.08
N ARG A 228 17.08 25.73 -78.20
CA ARG A 228 17.28 27.18 -78.48
C ARG A 228 18.74 27.49 -78.76
N ASN A 229 19.66 26.92 -77.98
CA ASN A 229 21.09 27.12 -78.18
C ASN A 229 21.55 26.55 -79.53
N ALA A 230 21.10 25.35 -79.89
CA ALA A 230 21.39 24.72 -81.19
C ALA A 230 20.89 25.58 -82.37
N ILE A 231 19.63 26.03 -82.31
CA ILE A 231 19.05 26.93 -83.32
C ILE A 231 19.84 28.24 -83.39
N SER A 232 20.26 28.80 -82.24
CA SER A 232 21.06 30.03 -82.21
C SER A 232 22.45 29.87 -82.82
N THR A 233 23.08 28.70 -82.64
CA THR A 233 24.39 28.38 -83.22
C THR A 233 24.28 28.18 -84.72
N GLU A 234 23.27 27.42 -85.17
CA GLU A 234 23.01 27.19 -86.59
C GLU A 234 22.67 28.49 -87.31
N ARG A 235 21.79 29.32 -86.73
CA ARG A 235 21.49 30.65 -87.27
C ARG A 235 22.74 31.53 -87.40
N ARG A 236 23.64 31.51 -86.41
CA ARG A 236 24.91 32.26 -86.50
C ARG A 236 25.82 31.72 -87.60
N ALA A 237 25.92 30.39 -87.74
CA ALA A 237 26.69 29.76 -88.81
C ALA A 237 26.14 30.14 -90.20
N LEU A 238 24.82 30.03 -90.40
CA LEU A 238 24.15 30.42 -91.64
C LEU A 238 24.33 31.91 -91.95
N LEU A 239 24.22 32.79 -90.94
CA LEU A 239 24.47 34.23 -91.13
C LEU A 239 25.92 34.51 -91.52
N ALA A 240 26.89 33.78 -90.95
CA ALA A 240 28.30 33.89 -91.31
C ALA A 240 28.56 33.38 -92.75
N GLU A 241 27.95 32.26 -93.13
CA GLU A 241 28.03 31.73 -94.49
C GLU A 241 27.40 32.69 -95.51
N VAL A 242 26.22 33.26 -95.22
CA VAL A 242 25.59 34.28 -96.07
C VAL A 242 26.49 35.52 -96.20
N ALA A 243 27.13 35.96 -95.12
CA ALA A 243 28.08 37.07 -95.16
C ALA A 243 29.30 36.74 -96.01
N GLN A 244 29.82 35.52 -95.91
CA GLN A 244 30.95 35.03 -96.72
C GLN A 244 30.56 34.94 -98.21
N LEU A 245 29.41 34.36 -98.54
CA LEU A 245 28.92 34.27 -99.92
C LEU A 245 28.71 35.65 -100.54
N ARG A 246 28.16 36.61 -99.78
CA ARG A 246 28.05 38.00 -100.23
C ARG A 246 29.42 38.62 -100.50
N HIS A 247 30.38 38.40 -99.61
CA HIS A 247 31.74 38.88 -99.80
C HIS A 247 32.38 38.29 -101.07
N THR A 248 32.25 36.98 -101.29
CA THR A 248 32.74 36.31 -102.51
C THR A 248 32.08 36.89 -103.75
N LEU A 249 30.75 37.05 -103.74
CA LEU A 249 30.01 37.63 -104.87
C LEU A 249 30.46 39.07 -105.16
N ASP A 250 30.66 39.89 -104.13
CA ASP A 250 31.18 41.26 -104.27
C ASP A 250 32.59 41.25 -104.87
N THR A 251 33.46 40.31 -104.47
CA THR A 251 34.80 40.17 -105.06
C THR A 251 34.75 39.73 -106.51
N GLU A 252 33.93 38.75 -106.87
CA GLU A 252 33.75 38.29 -108.25
C GLU A 252 33.19 39.40 -109.14
N CYS A 253 32.19 40.15 -108.65
CA CYS A 253 31.63 41.31 -109.33
C CYS A 253 32.66 42.43 -109.52
N ALA A 254 33.53 42.67 -108.53
CA ALA A 254 34.62 43.62 -108.66
C ALA A 254 35.69 43.16 -109.66
N GLU A 255 36.03 41.87 -109.68
CA GLU A 255 36.94 41.28 -110.66
C GLU A 255 36.38 41.34 -112.07
N HIS A 256 35.12 40.93 -112.28
CA HIS A 256 34.43 41.03 -113.57
C HIS A 256 34.34 42.47 -114.05
N ARG A 257 34.11 43.43 -113.15
CA ARG A 257 34.14 44.85 -113.51
C ARG A 257 35.53 45.28 -113.97
N ARG A 258 36.60 44.89 -113.26
CA ARG A 258 37.98 45.19 -113.66
C ARG A 258 38.36 44.55 -115.00
N THR A 259 37.91 43.33 -115.28
CA THR A 259 38.19 42.68 -116.57
C THR A 259 37.44 43.36 -117.71
N LEU A 260 36.18 43.76 -117.51
CA LEU A 260 35.44 44.56 -118.47
C LEU A 260 36.12 45.91 -118.71
N GLU A 261 36.50 46.62 -117.65
CA GLU A 261 37.25 47.90 -117.77
C GLU A 261 38.58 47.71 -118.52
N ALA A 262 39.32 46.62 -118.28
CA ALA A 262 40.55 46.31 -119.00
C ALA A 262 40.29 46.01 -120.49
N CYS A 263 39.29 45.18 -120.80
CA CYS A 263 38.86 44.91 -122.17
C CYS A 263 38.39 46.19 -122.88
N ASP A 264 37.63 47.06 -122.22
CA ASP A 264 37.18 48.34 -122.77
C ASP A 264 38.36 49.26 -123.08
N ILE A 265 39.37 49.31 -122.21
CA ILE A 265 40.63 50.03 -122.46
C ILE A 265 41.38 49.43 -123.66
N GLU A 266 41.45 48.10 -123.78
CA GLU A 266 42.08 47.42 -124.91
C GLU A 266 41.33 47.65 -126.22
N TYR A 267 40.00 47.55 -126.23
CA TYR A 267 39.15 47.88 -127.37
C TYR A 267 39.30 49.35 -127.76
N ALA A 268 39.30 50.28 -126.80
CA ALA A 268 39.54 51.70 -127.06
C ALA A 268 40.92 51.93 -127.69
N ARG A 269 41.97 51.25 -127.20
CA ARG A 269 43.32 51.28 -127.80
C ARG A 269 43.32 50.70 -129.22
N ALA A 270 42.66 49.57 -129.45
CA ALA A 270 42.58 48.92 -130.76
C ALA A 270 41.80 49.78 -131.78
N ILE A 271 40.68 50.37 -131.38
CA ILE A 271 39.90 51.32 -132.20
C ILE A 271 40.75 52.54 -132.52
N THR A 272 41.45 53.11 -131.54
CA THR A 272 42.34 54.26 -131.76
C THR A 272 43.47 53.90 -132.73
N ALA A 273 44.10 52.74 -132.57
CA ALA A 273 45.13 52.26 -133.48
C ALA A 273 44.59 52.03 -134.90
N ALA A 274 43.40 51.45 -135.04
CA ALA A 274 42.73 51.25 -136.32
C ALA A 274 42.38 52.59 -137.00
N LEU A 275 41.88 53.59 -136.25
CA LEU A 275 41.63 54.94 -136.75
C LEU A 275 42.92 55.63 -137.21
N VAL A 276 44.02 55.47 -136.47
CA VAL A 276 45.34 55.99 -136.86
C VAL A 276 45.84 55.31 -138.13
N LEU A 277 45.69 53.98 -138.24
CA LEU A 277 46.07 53.20 -139.42
C LEU A 277 45.23 53.61 -140.63
N ALA A 278 43.91 53.71 -140.48
CA ALA A 278 42.99 54.17 -141.53
C ALA A 278 43.30 55.60 -141.97
N SER A 279 43.63 56.49 -141.03
CA SER A 279 44.08 57.85 -141.33
C SER A 279 45.43 57.88 -142.04
N ARG A 280 46.32 56.90 -141.77
CA ARG A 280 47.60 56.75 -142.48
C ARG A 280 47.37 56.21 -143.90
N THR A 281 46.61 55.14 -144.09
CA THR A 281 46.29 54.59 -145.41
C THR A 281 45.51 55.58 -146.27
N ALA A 282 44.57 56.34 -145.70
CA ALA A 282 43.89 57.42 -146.41
C ALA A 282 44.86 58.53 -146.89
N ARG A 283 45.89 58.85 -146.09
CA ARG A 283 46.96 59.77 -146.50
C ARG A 283 47.86 59.16 -147.59
N GLU A 284 48.16 57.88 -147.49
CA GLU A 284 48.94 57.10 -148.48
C GLU A 284 48.20 57.07 -149.83
N HIS A 285 46.91 56.71 -149.84
CA HIS A 285 46.07 56.71 -151.03
C HIS A 285 45.92 58.12 -151.64
N ARG A 286 45.80 59.18 -150.81
CA ARG A 286 45.85 60.56 -151.33
C ARG A 286 47.19 60.87 -151.99
N ARG A 287 48.31 60.45 -151.41
CA ARG A 287 49.63 60.64 -152.04
C ARG A 287 49.75 59.89 -153.36
N GLN A 288 49.34 58.63 -153.40
CA GLN A 288 49.32 57.82 -154.63
C GLN A 288 48.42 58.43 -155.70
N LEU A 289 47.24 58.96 -155.34
CA LEU A 289 46.38 59.69 -156.29
C LEU A 289 47.04 60.97 -156.78
N ILE A 290 47.72 61.72 -155.92
CA ILE A 290 48.48 62.93 -156.32
C ILE A 290 49.65 62.55 -157.25
N GLU A 291 50.34 61.43 -157.00
CA GLU A 291 51.40 60.91 -157.87
C GLU A 291 50.84 60.47 -159.23
N LEU A 292 49.73 59.73 -159.26
CA LEU A 292 49.06 59.33 -160.51
C LEU A 292 48.53 60.54 -161.30
N ILE A 293 48.03 61.57 -160.63
CA ILE A 293 47.64 62.83 -161.28
C ILE A 293 48.88 63.53 -161.88
N ARG A 294 50.00 63.57 -161.16
CA ARG A 294 51.27 64.13 -161.67
C ARG A 294 51.87 63.31 -162.82
N GLU A 295 51.71 61.99 -162.82
CA GLU A 295 52.14 61.13 -163.93
C GLU A 295 51.26 61.37 -165.17
N ARG A 296 49.94 61.52 -165.00
CA ARG A 296 49.03 61.92 -166.08
C ARG A 296 49.31 63.32 -166.64
N GLU A 297 49.68 64.27 -165.77
CA GLU A 297 50.06 65.62 -166.19
C GLU A 297 51.42 65.64 -166.93
N LYS A 298 52.31 64.66 -166.68
CA LYS A 298 53.57 64.49 -167.42
C LYS A 298 53.40 63.78 -168.78
N GLU A 299 52.37 62.96 -168.94
CA GLU A 299 52.06 62.29 -170.23
C GLU A 299 51.30 63.20 -171.21
N THR A 300 50.91 64.40 -170.79
CA THR A 300 50.13 65.36 -171.61
C THR A 300 50.89 66.64 -171.96
N SER A 301 52.22 66.67 -171.80
CA SER A 301 53.16 67.68 -172.33
C SER A 301 54.26 67.04 -173.16
#